data_AF-A0A4Q3J1D5-F1
#
_entry.id   AF-A0A4Q3J1D5-F1
#
_cell.length_a   1.000
_cell.length_b   1.000
_cell.length_c   1.000
_cell.angle_alpha   90.00
_cell.angle_beta   90.00
_cell.angle_gamma   90.00
#
_symmetry.space_group_name_H-M   'P 1'
#
loop_
_entity.id
_entity.type
_entity.pdbx_description
1 polymer ?
#
loop_
_entity_poly.entity_id
_entity_poly.type
_entity_poly.pdbx_seq_one_letter_code
_entity_poly.pdbx_strand_id
1 'polypeptide(L)'
;MTDPSPLRFHVPVPASRPGEKPDFSHVVIPKAGSVQRPPVDVDPKEIRDLAYSIIRVLDREGEAVGPWVPELSKDELIRGLRHMLTLRAFDARMQMAQRQGKTSFYMQHTGEEAVSCA
;
A
#
# COMPACT_ATOMS: atom_id res chain seq x y z
N MET A 1 -44.19 21.10 -12.59
CA MET A 1 -42.72 21.27 -12.62
C MET A 1 -42.24 21.04 -11.20
N THR A 2 -41.43 20.01 -10.98
CA THR A 2 -40.90 19.68 -9.65
C THR A 2 -39.86 20.73 -9.27
N ASP A 3 -40.02 21.39 -8.13
CA ASP A 3 -39.10 22.41 -7.65
C ASP A 3 -37.70 21.79 -7.44
N PRO A 4 -36.61 22.41 -7.94
CA PRO A 4 -35.28 21.85 -7.78
C PRO A 4 -34.88 21.83 -6.30
N SER A 5 -34.36 20.69 -5.84
CA SER A 5 -33.92 20.55 -4.45
C SER A 5 -32.77 21.52 -4.11
N PRO A 6 -32.75 22.09 -2.89
CA PRO A 6 -31.67 22.99 -2.47
C PRO A 6 -30.29 22.34 -2.54
N LEU A 7 -29.29 23.10 -3.01
CA LEU A 7 -27.90 22.67 -3.01
C LEU A 7 -27.42 22.40 -1.57
N ARG A 8 -26.51 21.44 -1.42
CA ARG A 8 -25.91 21.08 -0.13
C ARG A 8 -24.40 21.11 -0.21
N PHE A 9 -23.76 21.57 0.85
CA PHE A 9 -22.32 21.46 1.04
C PHE A 9 -21.99 20.04 1.54
N HIS A 10 -21.11 19.34 0.83
CA HIS A 10 -20.68 17.99 1.18
C HIS A 10 -19.33 18.03 1.90
N VAL A 11 -19.27 17.43 3.08
CA VAL A 11 -18.02 17.21 3.84
C VAL A 11 -17.76 15.71 3.89
N PRO A 12 -16.69 15.21 3.25
CA PRO A 12 -16.31 13.81 3.35
C PRO A 12 -16.03 13.43 4.79
N VAL A 13 -16.49 12.23 5.18
CA VAL A 13 -16.24 11.64 6.49
C VAL A 13 -15.41 10.37 6.32
N PRO A 14 -14.54 10.03 7.29
CA PRO A 14 -13.80 8.77 7.23
C PRO A 14 -14.77 7.59 7.25
N ALA A 15 -14.36 6.48 6.63
CA ALA A 15 -15.16 5.25 6.56
C ALA A 15 -15.46 4.64 7.94
N SER A 16 -14.62 4.91 8.95
CA SER A 16 -14.81 4.41 10.31
C SER A 16 -14.22 5.37 11.34
N ARG A 17 -14.84 5.42 12.52
CA ARG A 17 -14.40 6.21 13.69
C ARG A 17 -13.87 5.31 14.83
N PRO A 18 -13.18 5.89 15.84
CA PRO A 18 -12.79 5.13 17.02
C PRO A 18 -14.00 4.46 17.69
N GLY A 19 -13.92 3.16 17.93
CA GLY A 19 -15.01 2.34 18.50
C GLY A 19 -15.88 1.63 17.45
N GLU A 20 -15.77 1.98 16.17
CA GLU A 20 -16.42 1.27 15.07
C GLU A 20 -15.51 0.18 14.49
N LYS A 21 -16.12 -0.81 13.82
CA LYS A 21 -15.36 -1.84 13.09
C LYS A 21 -14.93 -1.25 11.74
N PRO A 22 -13.62 -1.27 11.39
CA PRO A 22 -13.14 -0.82 10.09
C PRO A 22 -13.81 -1.59 8.93
N ASP A 23 -14.31 -0.86 7.93
CA ASP A 23 -14.82 -1.43 6.69
C ASP A 23 -13.93 -1.06 5.49
N PHE A 24 -13.33 -2.07 4.86
CA PHE A 24 -12.49 -1.94 3.67
C PHE A 24 -13.18 -2.41 2.39
N SER A 25 -14.50 -2.64 2.41
CA SER A 25 -15.28 -3.12 1.26
C SER A 25 -15.15 -2.25 0.00
N HIS A 26 -14.86 -0.96 0.18
CA HIS A 26 -14.62 0.01 -0.90
C HIS A 26 -13.25 -0.15 -1.57
N VAL A 27 -12.31 -0.87 -0.95
CA VAL A 27 -10.99 -1.17 -1.52
C VAL A 27 -11.10 -2.46 -2.34
N VAL A 28 -11.29 -2.29 -3.66
CA VAL A 28 -11.37 -3.42 -4.58
C VAL A 28 -9.96 -3.95 -4.85
N ILE A 29 -9.61 -5.08 -4.24
CA ILE A 29 -8.32 -5.73 -4.44
C ILE A 29 -8.48 -6.84 -5.51
N PRO A 30 -7.90 -6.67 -6.72
CA PRO A 30 -7.96 -7.68 -7.77
C PRO A 30 -7.19 -8.94 -7.38
N LYS A 31 -7.42 -10.02 -8.14
CA LYS A 31 -6.62 -11.25 -7.98
C LYS A 31 -5.16 -10.96 -8.31
N ALA A 32 -4.24 -11.59 -7.58
CA ALA A 32 -2.82 -11.49 -7.92
C ALA A 32 -2.58 -11.94 -9.36
N GLY A 33 -1.68 -11.25 -10.06
CA GLY A 33 -1.32 -11.54 -11.43
C GLY A 33 -2.37 -11.18 -12.50
N SER A 34 -3.55 -10.67 -12.14
CA SER A 34 -4.59 -10.34 -13.13
C SER A 34 -4.34 -9.06 -13.91
N VAL A 35 -3.44 -8.20 -13.41
CA VAL A 35 -3.13 -6.91 -14.03
C VAL A 35 -1.99 -7.10 -15.04
N GLN A 36 -2.20 -6.61 -16.26
CA GLN A 36 -1.19 -6.66 -17.33
C GLN A 36 0.08 -5.89 -16.96
N ARG A 37 1.23 -6.29 -17.53
CA ARG A 37 2.49 -5.54 -17.49
C ARG A 37 2.78 -4.99 -18.88
N PRO A 38 2.39 -3.74 -19.18
CA PRO A 38 2.66 -3.11 -20.46
C PRO A 38 4.17 -2.88 -20.68
N PRO A 39 4.60 -2.66 -21.93
CA PRO A 39 5.91 -2.10 -22.23
C PRO A 39 6.15 -0.77 -21.50
N VAL A 40 7.42 -0.45 -21.23
CA VAL A 40 7.81 0.78 -20.51
C VAL A 40 7.53 2.06 -21.30
N ASP A 41 7.34 1.94 -22.61
CA ASP A 41 7.10 3.00 -23.60
C ASP A 41 5.65 3.05 -24.11
N VAL A 42 4.72 2.34 -23.44
CA VAL A 42 3.29 2.34 -23.77
C VAL A 42 2.68 3.75 -23.76
N ASP A 43 1.73 4.03 -24.67
CA ASP A 43 0.98 5.29 -24.65
C ASP A 43 0.14 5.35 -23.34
N PRO A 44 0.20 6.43 -22.55
CA PRO A 44 -0.60 6.60 -21.34
C PRO A 44 -2.10 6.35 -21.51
N LYS A 45 -2.66 6.56 -22.71
CA LYS A 45 -4.07 6.29 -23.02
C LYS A 45 -4.43 4.80 -22.92
N GLU A 46 -3.48 3.92 -23.19
CA GLU A 46 -3.67 2.47 -23.19
C GLU A 46 -3.64 1.86 -21.78
N ILE A 47 -3.18 2.62 -20.77
CA ILE A 47 -3.02 2.17 -19.38
C ILE A 47 -3.93 2.90 -18.39
N ARG A 48 -4.96 3.60 -18.89
CA ARG A 48 -5.89 4.36 -18.04
C ARG A 48 -6.57 3.47 -16.99
N ASP A 49 -6.89 2.24 -17.35
CA ASP A 49 -7.46 1.22 -16.48
C ASP A 49 -6.54 0.83 -15.33
N LEU A 50 -5.21 0.84 -15.53
CA LEU A 50 -4.24 0.52 -14.48
C LEU A 50 -4.29 1.49 -13.30
N ALA A 51 -4.64 2.76 -13.54
CA ALA A 51 -4.80 3.79 -12.50
C ALA A 51 -5.98 3.51 -11.54
N TYR A 52 -6.91 2.64 -11.94
CA TYR A 52 -8.07 2.22 -11.15
C TYR A 52 -7.97 0.76 -10.69
N SER A 53 -6.78 0.17 -10.78
CA SER A 53 -6.50 -1.21 -10.38
C SER A 53 -5.31 -1.27 -9.42
N ILE A 54 -4.94 -2.47 -8.98
CA ILE A 54 -3.80 -2.70 -8.09
C ILE A 54 -2.93 -3.80 -8.68
N ILE A 55 -1.66 -3.49 -8.94
CA ILE A 55 -0.67 -4.49 -9.30
C ILE A 55 -0.32 -5.31 -8.06
N ARG A 56 -0.57 -6.61 -8.12
CA ARG A 56 -0.32 -7.55 -7.03
C ARG A 56 0.34 -8.83 -7.58
N VAL A 57 1.47 -9.21 -6.99
CA VAL A 57 2.27 -10.38 -7.43
C VAL A 57 2.02 -11.61 -6.57
N LEU A 58 2.00 -11.46 -5.24
CA LEU A 58 1.79 -12.59 -4.32
C LEU A 58 0.29 -12.84 -4.11
N ASP A 59 -0.16 -14.08 -4.27
CA ASP A 59 -1.54 -14.49 -3.99
C ASP A 59 -1.83 -14.67 -2.48
N ARG A 60 -2.84 -15.45 -2.10
CA ARG A 60 -3.18 -15.67 -0.67
C ARG A 60 -2.38 -16.80 -0.05
N GLU A 61 -1.84 -17.67 -0.88
CA GLU A 61 -1.02 -18.83 -0.55
C GLU A 61 0.46 -18.44 -0.47
N GLY A 62 0.82 -17.27 -1.01
CA GLY A 62 2.17 -16.70 -0.99
C GLY A 62 2.94 -16.97 -2.29
N GLU A 63 2.27 -17.45 -3.33
CA GLU A 63 2.88 -17.76 -4.61
C GLU A 63 2.95 -16.53 -5.51
N ALA A 64 4.07 -16.38 -6.23
CA ALA A 64 4.28 -15.28 -7.17
C ALA A 64 3.64 -15.61 -8.52
N VAL A 65 2.65 -14.82 -8.93
CA VAL A 65 1.84 -15.10 -10.13
C VAL A 65 1.71 -13.90 -11.08
N GLY A 66 1.55 -14.19 -12.36
CA GLY A 66 1.26 -13.21 -13.41
C GLY A 66 2.48 -12.50 -14.02
N PRO A 67 2.25 -11.50 -14.88
CA PRO A 67 3.30 -10.90 -15.72
C PRO A 67 4.25 -9.97 -14.95
N TRP A 68 3.88 -9.59 -13.72
CA TRP A 68 4.68 -8.74 -12.84
C TRP A 68 5.63 -9.52 -11.92
N VAL A 69 5.67 -10.86 -12.01
CA VAL A 69 6.67 -11.65 -11.29
C VAL A 69 8.06 -11.17 -11.72
N PRO A 70 8.89 -10.66 -10.78
CA PRO A 70 10.16 -10.08 -11.15
C PRO A 70 11.23 -11.16 -11.29
N GLU A 71 12.27 -10.87 -12.07
CA GLU A 71 13.47 -11.70 -12.15
C GLU A 71 14.40 -11.40 -10.97
N LEU A 72 13.99 -11.81 -9.77
CA LEU A 72 14.79 -11.66 -8.55
C LEU A 72 15.37 -12.99 -8.13
N SER A 73 16.67 -12.98 -7.84
CA SER A 73 17.33 -14.10 -7.18
C SER A 73 16.84 -14.25 -5.74
N LYS A 74 16.98 -15.48 -5.21
CA LYS A 74 16.70 -15.76 -3.79
C LYS A 74 17.50 -14.84 -2.85
N ASP A 75 18.74 -14.53 -3.21
CA ASP A 75 19.58 -13.66 -2.39
C ASP A 75 19.07 -12.21 -2.36
N GLU A 76 18.55 -11.70 -3.49
CA GLU A 76 17.89 -10.38 -3.53
C GLU A 76 16.66 -10.33 -2.63
N LEU A 77 15.81 -11.35 -2.69
CA LEU A 77 14.62 -11.45 -1.84
C LEU A 77 14.99 -11.49 -0.36
N ILE A 78 16.01 -12.27 0.02
CA ILE A 78 16.52 -12.33 1.39
C ILE A 78 17.10 -10.98 1.83
N ARG A 79 17.82 -10.27 0.95
CA ARG A 79 18.32 -8.92 1.24
C ARG A 79 17.16 -7.95 1.49
N GLY A 80 16.13 -7.95 0.64
CA GLY A 80 14.92 -7.13 0.84
C GLY A 80 14.23 -7.43 2.17
N LEU A 81 14.08 -8.71 2.53
CA LEU A 81 13.52 -9.11 3.82
C LEU A 81 14.37 -8.59 5.00
N ARG A 82 15.70 -8.69 4.90
CA ARG A 82 16.60 -8.13 5.93
C ARG A 82 16.44 -6.62 6.08
N HIS A 83 16.29 -5.88 4.98
CA HIS A 83 16.06 -4.43 5.04
C HIS A 83 14.74 -4.12 5.77
N MET A 84 13.63 -4.79 5.41
CA MET A 84 12.33 -4.59 6.07
C MET A 84 12.37 -4.89 7.56
N LEU A 85 13.02 -6.00 7.96
CA LEU A 85 13.17 -6.38 9.37
C LEU A 85 14.08 -5.39 10.13
N THR A 86 15.13 -4.90 9.49
CA THR A 86 16.04 -3.91 10.07
C THR A 86 15.30 -2.60 10.33
N LEU A 87 14.52 -2.12 9.35
CA LEU A 87 13.72 -0.91 9.48
C LEU A 87 12.69 -1.04 10.61
N ARG A 88 11.95 -2.15 10.68
CA ARG A 88 10.99 -2.40 11.77
C ARG A 88 11.67 -2.44 13.16
N ALA A 89 12.82 -3.10 13.26
CA ALA A 89 13.57 -3.17 14.52
C ALA A 89 14.12 -1.80 14.94
N PHE A 90 14.55 -1.00 13.97
CA PHE A 90 15.02 0.36 14.18
C PHE A 90 13.87 1.27 14.65
N ASP A 91 12.71 1.22 13.98
CA ASP A 91 11.50 1.95 14.37
C ASP A 91 11.13 1.74 15.84
N ALA A 92 11.08 0.48 16.27
CA ALA A 92 10.76 0.13 17.64
C ALA A 92 11.76 0.74 18.64
N ARG A 93 13.06 0.71 18.32
CA ARG A 93 14.11 1.28 19.18
C ARG A 93 14.05 2.79 19.24
N MET A 94 13.81 3.45 18.11
CA MET A 94 13.75 4.91 18.06
C MET A 94 12.50 5.45 18.73
N GLN A 95 11.36 4.77 18.62
CA GLN A 95 10.15 5.11 19.39
C GLN A 95 10.41 5.03 20.90
N MET A 96 11.15 4.03 21.37
CA MET A 96 11.54 3.93 22.78
C MET A 96 12.53 5.03 23.19
N ALA A 97 13.52 5.33 22.33
CA ALA A 97 14.47 6.40 22.59
C ALA A 97 13.77 7.76 22.73
N GLN A 98 12.78 8.02 21.89
CA GLN A 98 11.94 9.23 21.94
C GLN A 98 11.18 9.30 23.27
N ARG A 99 10.53 8.21 23.70
CA ARG A 99 9.83 8.16 25.00
C ARG A 99 10.74 8.34 26.21
N GLN A 100 12.02 8.01 26.08
CA GLN A 100 13.04 8.21 27.10
C GLN A 100 13.73 9.59 27.04
N GLY A 101 13.28 10.48 26.14
CA GLY A 101 13.87 11.81 25.96
C GLY A 101 15.26 11.81 25.31
N LYS A 102 15.69 10.68 24.72
CA LYS A 102 16.99 10.57 24.03
C LYS A 102 16.95 11.16 22.62
N THR A 103 15.75 11.32 22.05
CA THR A 103 15.49 12.00 20.78
C THR A 103 14.29 12.92 20.93
N SER A 104 14.28 14.04 20.22
CA SER A 104 13.19 15.02 20.29
C SER A 104 11.92 14.54 19.59
N PHE A 105 12.06 13.86 18.46
CA PHE A 105 10.96 13.44 17.59
C PHE A 105 11.31 12.16 16.82
N TYR A 106 10.30 11.34 16.51
CA TYR A 106 10.43 10.16 15.65
C TYR A 106 9.10 9.81 14.96
N MET A 107 9.17 9.26 13.74
CA MET A 107 8.03 8.73 12.98
C MET A 107 8.33 7.30 12.51
N GLN A 108 7.34 6.42 12.65
CA GLN A 108 7.45 5.01 12.26
C GLN A 108 6.99 4.79 10.81
N HIS A 109 7.47 3.72 10.20
CA HIS A 109 7.09 3.21 8.87
C HIS A 109 6.39 1.84 8.98
N THR A 110 5.79 1.54 10.14
CA THR A 110 5.21 0.23 10.42
C THR A 110 4.08 -0.11 9.45
N GLY A 111 4.24 -1.19 8.68
CA GLY A 111 3.30 -1.60 7.63
C GLY A 111 3.69 -1.15 6.23
N GLU A 112 4.68 -0.27 6.10
CA GLU A 112 5.13 0.36 4.85
C GLU A 112 6.61 0.06 4.54
N GLU A 113 7.22 -0.87 5.28
CA GLU A 113 8.66 -1.15 5.19
C GLU A 113 9.07 -1.66 3.81
N ALA A 114 8.21 -2.47 3.18
CA ALA A 114 8.45 -3.03 1.85
C ALA A 114 8.61 -1.94 0.78
N VAL A 115 7.78 -0.89 0.84
CA VAL A 115 7.84 0.24 -0.11
C VAL A 115 9.09 1.08 0.15
N SER A 116 9.46 1.26 1.40
CA SER A 116 10.62 2.08 1.79
C SER A 116 11.98 1.46 1.45
N CYS A 117 12.03 0.13 1.36
CA CYS A 117 13.27 -0.64 1.17
C CYS A 117 13.49 -1.17 -0.26
N ALA A 118 12.48 -1.07 -1.12
CA ALA A 118 12.47 -1.61 -2.48
C ALA A 118 13.34 -0.80 -3.45
#